data_AF-A0A328A6U4-F1
#
_entry.id   AF-A0A328A6U4-F1
#
_cell.length_a   1.000
_cell.length_b   1.000
_cell.length_c   1.000
_cell.angle_alpha   90.00
_cell.angle_beta   90.00
_cell.angle_gamma   90.00
#
_symmetry.space_group_name_H-M   'P 1'
#
loop_
_entity.id
_entity.type
_entity.pdbx_description
1 polymer ?
#
loop_
_entity_poly.entity_id
_entity_poly.type
_entity_poly.pdbx_seq_one_letter_code
_entity_poly.pdbx_strand_id
1 'polypeptide(L)'
;MKSKTHIYVIIMMLALVAINLYLSYYYIVGPGRGEVSWMGFVSLFAALMLIGLTYKYYQSQKKINMDDFNSHIKSDDDRIIK
;
A
#
# COMPACT_ATOMS: atom_id res chain seq x y z
N MET A 1 12.70 12.24 9.41
CA MET A 1 11.59 11.57 10.13
C MET A 1 10.48 11.01 9.22
N LYS A 2 10.26 11.54 7.99
CA LYS A 2 9.20 11.09 7.06
C LYS A 2 9.30 9.63 6.59
N SER A 3 10.52 9.10 6.38
CA SER A 3 10.75 7.74 5.84
C SER A 3 10.04 6.62 6.64
N LYS A 4 10.08 6.67 7.98
CA LYS A 4 9.48 5.62 8.82
C LYS A 4 7.95 5.61 8.73
N THR A 5 7.32 6.77 8.62
CA THR A 5 5.86 6.90 8.52
C THR A 5 5.31 6.17 7.29
N HIS A 6 5.98 6.27 6.13
CA HIS A 6 5.54 5.59 4.91
C HIS A 6 5.58 4.07 5.03
N ILE A 7 6.58 3.53 5.73
CA ILE A 7 6.70 2.10 6.00
C ILE A 7 5.54 1.63 6.89
N TYR A 8 5.24 2.36 7.97
CA TYR A 8 4.09 2.03 8.83
C TYR A 8 2.76 2.09 8.07
N VAL A 9 2.59 3.07 7.17
CA VAL A 9 1.39 3.17 6.32
C VAL A 9 1.27 1.97 5.39
N ILE A 10 2.36 1.54 4.73
CA ILE A 10 2.35 0.35 3.86
C ILE A 10 2.03 -0.90 4.67
N ILE A 11 2.66 -1.09 5.84
CA ILE A 11 2.40 -2.24 6.72
C ILE A 11 0.92 -2.27 7.15
N MET A 12 0.36 -1.12 7.52
CA MET A 12 -1.05 -1.01 7.89
C MET A 12 -1.98 -1.36 6.72
N MET A 13 -1.69 -0.87 5.51
CA MET A 13 -2.46 -1.22 4.32
C MET A 13 -2.40 -2.72 4.02
N LEU A 14 -1.22 -3.34 4.13
CA LEU A 14 -1.05 -4.78 3.94
C LEU A 14 -1.81 -5.60 4.99
N ALA A 15 -1.84 -5.15 6.25
CA ALA A 15 -2.63 -5.78 7.29
C ALA A 15 -4.14 -5.74 6.97
N LEU A 16 -4.64 -4.59 6.49
CA LEU A 16 -6.03 -4.45 6.06
C LEU A 16 -6.36 -5.34 4.85
N VAL A 17 -5.44 -5.46 3.89
CA VAL A 17 -5.57 -6.40 2.77
C VAL A 17 -5.68 -7.83 3.28
N ALA A 18 -4.78 -8.25 4.18
CA ALA A 18 -4.79 -9.60 4.73
C ALA A 18 -6.09 -9.93 5.46
N ILE A 19 -6.62 -9.00 6.26
CA ILE A 19 -7.91 -9.14 6.94
C ILE A 19 -9.04 -9.34 5.92
N ASN A 20 -9.10 -8.50 4.88
CA ASN A 20 -10.15 -8.59 3.88
C ASN A 20 -10.06 -9.89 3.05
N LEU A 21 -8.85 -10.35 2.73
CA LEU A 21 -8.64 -11.64 2.07
C LEU A 21 -9.06 -12.81 2.97
N TYR A 22 -8.76 -12.75 4.27
CA TYR A 22 -9.20 -13.76 5.22
C TYR A 22 -10.73 -13.82 5.31
N LEU A 23 -11.40 -12.66 5.43
CA LEU A 23 -12.86 -12.59 5.43
C LEU A 23 -13.46 -13.10 4.12
N SER A 24 -12.89 -12.70 2.98
CA SER A 24 -13.28 -13.23 1.68
C SER A 24 -13.15 -14.76 1.64
N TYR A 25 -12.03 -15.31 2.09
CA TYR A 25 -11.83 -16.76 2.16
C TYR A 25 -12.88 -17.41 3.06
N TYR A 26 -13.09 -16.89 4.28
CA TYR A 26 -14.03 -17.42 5.25
C TYR A 26 -15.47 -17.47 4.72
N TYR A 27 -15.90 -16.42 4.01
CA TYR A 27 -17.27 -16.25 3.52
C TYR A 27 -17.54 -16.83 2.12
N ILE A 28 -16.51 -17.16 1.34
CA ILE A 28 -16.64 -17.76 -0.01
C ILE A 28 -16.29 -19.25 0.00
N VAL A 29 -15.20 -19.63 0.68
CA VAL A 29 -14.58 -20.98 0.56
C VAL A 29 -14.56 -21.72 1.90
N GLY A 30 -14.36 -20.99 3.00
CA GLY A 30 -14.22 -21.55 4.34
C GLY A 30 -15.53 -22.12 4.89
N PRO A 31 -15.49 -22.71 6.10
CA PRO A 31 -16.64 -23.33 6.76
C PRO A 31 -17.71 -22.32 7.23
N GLY A 32 -17.65 -21.06 6.78
CA GLY A 32 -18.62 -20.02 7.06
C GLY A 32 -19.96 -20.32 6.40
N ARG A 33 -20.74 -21.22 6.99
CA ARG A 33 -22.14 -21.53 6.68
C ARG A 33 -22.48 -21.91 5.22
N GLY A 34 -21.50 -22.18 4.36
CA GLY A 34 -21.71 -22.77 3.02
C GLY A 34 -22.50 -21.91 2.02
N GLU A 35 -22.99 -20.75 2.43
CA GLU A 35 -23.64 -19.78 1.55
C GLU A 35 -22.58 -18.77 1.13
N VAL A 36 -22.28 -18.73 -0.16
CA VAL A 36 -21.49 -17.64 -0.76
C VAL A 36 -22.17 -16.33 -0.40
N SER A 37 -21.69 -15.67 0.65
CA SER A 37 -22.34 -14.49 1.18
C SER A 37 -21.85 -13.25 0.44
N TRP A 38 -22.75 -12.29 0.22
CA TRP A 38 -22.41 -10.99 -0.37
C TRP A 38 -21.21 -10.33 0.33
N MET A 39 -21.06 -10.52 1.64
CA MET A 39 -19.91 -10.03 2.43
C MET A 39 -18.57 -10.58 1.96
N GLY A 40 -18.51 -11.83 1.47
CA GLY A 40 -17.30 -12.42 0.91
C GLY A 40 -16.81 -11.67 -0.32
N PHE A 41 -17.72 -11.37 -1.25
CA PHE A 41 -17.40 -10.59 -2.46
C PHE A 41 -17.05 -9.13 -2.17
N VAL A 42 -17.76 -8.50 -1.23
CA VAL A 42 -17.43 -7.13 -0.79
C VAL A 42 -16.04 -7.09 -0.17
N SER A 43 -15.70 -8.07 0.67
CA SER A 43 -14.37 -8.19 1.27
C SER A 43 -13.28 -8.42 0.21
N LEU A 44 -13.55 -9.28 -0.78
CA LEU A 44 -12.63 -9.50 -1.90
C LEU A 44 -12.40 -8.23 -2.72
N PHE A 45 -13.47 -7.52 -3.07
CA PHE A 45 -13.39 -6.26 -3.80
C PHE A 45 -12.60 -5.20 -3.02
N ALA A 46 -12.87 -5.08 -1.72
CA ALA A 46 -12.12 -4.18 -0.83
C ALA A 46 -10.63 -4.55 -0.77
N ALA A 47 -10.28 -5.84 -0.69
CA ALA A 47 -8.89 -6.29 -0.73
C ALA A 47 -8.20 -5.87 -2.04
N LEU A 48 -8.84 -6.09 -3.19
CA LEU A 48 -8.29 -5.72 -4.50
C LEU A 48 -8.09 -4.20 -4.63
N MET A 49 -9.06 -3.40 -4.17
CA MET A 49 -8.95 -1.95 -4.12
C MET A 49 -7.79 -1.48 -3.24
N LEU A 50 -7.64 -2.08 -2.05
CA LEU A 50 -6.54 -1.77 -1.13
C LEU A 50 -5.18 -2.17 -1.70
N ILE A 51 -5.06 -3.29 -2.40
CA ILE A 51 -3.84 -3.67 -3.13
C ILE A 51 -3.48 -2.60 -4.17
N GLY A 52 -4.46 -2.18 -4.98
CA GLY A 52 -4.27 -1.13 -5.98
C GLY A 52 -3.85 0.21 -5.38
N LEU A 53 -4.47 0.61 -4.26
CA LEU A 53 -4.10 1.82 -3.52
C LEU A 53 -2.69 1.72 -2.93
N THR A 54 -2.34 0.57 -2.34
CA THR A 54 -1.00 0.32 -1.78
C THR A 54 0.06 0.43 -2.87
N TYR A 55 -0.19 -0.13 -4.06
CA TYR A 55 0.70 -0.03 -5.20
C TYR A 55 0.89 1.42 -5.67
N LYS A 56 -0.21 2.17 -5.84
CA LYS A 56 -0.15 3.59 -6.23
C LYS A 56 0.59 4.43 -5.19
N TYR A 57 0.34 4.17 -3.91
CA TYR A 57 1.04 4.84 -2.81
C TYR A 57 2.53 4.58 -2.86
N TYR A 58 2.94 3.31 -3.00
CA TYR A 58 4.34 2.93 -3.12
C TYR A 58 5.05 3.63 -4.29
N GLN A 59 4.41 3.65 -5.47
CA GLN A 59 4.94 4.37 -6.64
C GLN A 59 5.10 5.87 -6.38
N SER A 60 4.11 6.49 -5.73
CA SER A 60 4.19 7.90 -5.35
C SER A 60 5.36 8.18 -4.40
N GLN A 61 5.58 7.31 -3.41
CA GLN A 61 6.71 7.47 -2.48
C GLN A 61 8.06 7.30 -3.18
N LYS A 62 8.16 6.34 -4.11
CA LYS A 62 9.38 6.15 -4.91
C LYS A 62 9.70 7.41 -5.73
N LYS A 63 8.70 8.03 -6.35
CA LYS A 63 8.87 9.27 -7.13
C LYS A 63 9.36 10.42 -6.23
N ILE A 64 8.72 10.63 -5.08
CA ILE A 64 9.10 11.68 -4.12
C ILE A 64 10.56 11.49 -3.67
N ASN A 65 10.98 10.26 -3.37
CA ASN A 65 12.36 9.99 -2.96
C ASN A 65 13.38 10.26 -4.09
N MET A 66 13.02 9.99 -5.36
CA MET A 66 13.88 10.30 -6.51
C MET A 66 14.00 11.80 -6.75
N ASP A 67 12.89 12.55 -6.64
CA ASP A 67 12.88 14.00 -6.81
C ASP A 67 13.68 14.68 -5.68
N ASP A 68 13.58 14.18 -4.44
CA ASP A 68 14.36 14.66 -3.29
C ASP A 68 15.86 14.34 -3.44
N PHE A 69 16.22 13.14 -3.91
CA PHE A 69 17.62 12.81 -4.17
C PHE A 69 18.26 13.70 -5.25
N ASN A 70 17.54 13.93 -6.35
CA ASN A 70 18.02 14.78 -7.44
C ASN A 70 18.17 16.26 -7.03
N SER A 71 17.35 16.75 -6.10
CA SER A 71 17.46 18.12 -5.61
C SER A 71 18.72 18.33 -4.76
N HIS A 72 19.09 17.33 -3.96
CA HIS A 72 20.31 17.38 -3.14
C HIS A 72 21.58 17.39 -4.01
N ILE A 73 21.64 16.57 -5.07
CA ILE A 73 22.76 16.55 -6.02
C ILE A 73 22.96 17.92 -6.68
N LYS A 74 21.88 18.51 -7.21
CA LYS A 74 21.96 19.84 -7.85
C LYS A 74 22.45 20.93 -6.88
N SER A 75 22.04 20.86 -5.62
CA SER A 75 22.50 21.83 -4.62
C SER A 75 23.98 21.68 -4.27
N ASP A 76 24.50 20.45 -4.29
CA ASP A 76 25.93 20.19 -4.05
C ASP A 76 26.79 20.59 -5.25
N ASP A 77 26.33 20.34 -6.48
CA ASP A 77 27.00 20.81 -7.71
C ASP A 77 27.10 22.35 -7.72
N ASP A 78 26.01 23.06 -7.42
CA ASP A 78 26.00 24.52 -7.32
C ASP A 78 26.94 25.06 -6.22
N ARG A 79 27.22 24.26 -5.17
CA ARG A 79 28.13 24.62 -4.08
C ARG A 79 29.60 24.41 -4.44
N ILE A 80 29.91 23.48 -5.34
CA ILE A 80 31.30 23.18 -5.78
C ILE A 80 31.78 24.19 -6.82
N ILE A 81 30.86 24.82 -7.56
CA ILE A 81 31.17 25.77 -8.64
C ILE A 81 31.42 27.21 -8.10
N LYS A 82 31.22 27.45 -6.80
CA LYS A 82 31.51 28.72 -6.11
C LYS A 82 32.80 28.68 -5.31
#